data_AF-A0A497QJ03-F1
#
_entry.id   AF-A0A497QJ03-F1
#
_cell.length_a   1.000
_cell.length_b   1.000
_cell.length_c   1.000
_cell.angle_alpha   90.00
_cell.angle_beta   90.00
_cell.angle_gamma   90.00
#
_symmetry.space_group_name_H-M   'P 1'
#
loop_
_entity.id
_entity.type
_entity.pdbx_description
1 polymer ?
#
loop_
_entity_poly.entity_id
_entity_poly.type
_entity_poly.pdbx_seq_one_letter_code
_entity_poly.pdbx_strand_id
1 'polypeptide(L)'
;MKVGIFQFNGCQKCFFESMLLKEYSHLDVQYISSPSEWNEKALDIAVISGFLTPEDQHIMEKITKNATNLISYGSCAVTGGIFGLAYQKGKEFL
;
A
#
# COMPACT_ATOMS: atom_id res chain seq x y z
N MET A 1 5.04 -18.51 -2.41
CA MET A 1 5.47 -17.13 -2.73
C MET A 1 5.02 -16.23 -1.59
N LYS A 2 5.92 -15.43 -1.01
CA LYS A 2 5.66 -14.53 0.13
C LYS A 2 5.14 -13.19 -0.37
N VAL A 3 3.90 -12.88 -0.02
CA VAL A 3 3.20 -11.67 -0.45
C VAL A 3 2.85 -10.83 0.77
N GLY A 4 3.33 -9.59 0.81
CA GLY A 4 2.92 -8.62 1.83
C GLY A 4 1.94 -7.64 1.23
N ILE A 5 0.75 -7.51 1.81
CA ILE A 5 -0.26 -6.54 1.40
C ILE A 5 -0.32 -5.44 2.44
N PHE A 6 0.05 -4.23 2.04
CA PHE A 6 0.16 -3.07 2.92
C PHE A 6 -0.98 -2.11 2.70
N GLN A 7 -1.62 -1.69 3.80
CA GLN A 7 -2.58 -0.58 3.79
C GLN A 7 -1.88 0.70 4.29
N PHE A 8 -1.79 1.70 3.41
CA PHE A 8 -1.43 3.07 3.76
C PHE A 8 -2.70 3.93 3.92
N ASN A 9 -2.66 5.20 3.54
CA ASN A 9 -3.73 6.15 3.79
C ASN A 9 -4.92 5.97 2.83
N GLY A 10 -6.10 6.40 3.26
CA GLY A 10 -7.34 6.34 2.49
C GLY A 10 -8.28 5.22 2.93
N CYS A 11 -9.15 4.77 2.03
CA CYS A 11 -10.09 3.69 2.36
C CYS A 11 -9.41 2.31 2.32
N GLN A 12 -9.98 1.35 3.04
CA GLN A 12 -9.45 -0.02 3.14
C GLN A 12 -10.03 -0.99 2.11
N LYS A 13 -10.80 -0.51 1.13
CA LYS A 13 -11.52 -1.37 0.17
C LYS A 13 -10.59 -2.30 -0.60
N CYS A 14 -9.57 -1.76 -1.26
CA CYS A 14 -8.63 -2.57 -2.05
C CYS A 14 -7.85 -3.56 -1.15
N PHE A 15 -7.45 -3.16 0.06
CA PHE A 15 -6.84 -4.06 1.03
C PHE A 15 -7.77 -5.24 1.38
N PHE A 16 -9.05 -5.00 1.64
CA PHE A 16 -10.00 -6.08 1.93
C PHE A 16 -10.35 -6.93 0.70
N GLU A 17 -10.46 -6.34 -0.49
CA GLU A 17 -10.70 -7.10 -1.73
C GLU A 17 -9.56 -8.08 -2.03
N SER A 18 -8.34 -7.75 -1.61
CA SER A 18 -7.21 -8.66 -1.72
C SER A 18 -7.31 -9.89 -0.80
N MET A 19 -8.27 -9.97 0.13
CA MET A 19 -8.56 -11.19 0.90
C MET A 19 -8.99 -12.36 0.01
N LEU A 20 -9.52 -12.08 -1.18
CA LEU A 20 -9.83 -13.10 -2.18
C LEU A 20 -8.56 -13.85 -2.65
N LEU A 21 -7.37 -13.29 -2.43
CA LEU A 21 -6.11 -13.96 -2.73
C LEU A 21 -5.80 -15.11 -1.75
N LYS A 22 -6.42 -15.16 -0.56
CA LYS A 22 -6.21 -16.26 0.39
C LYS A 22 -6.72 -17.61 -0.12
N GLU A 23 -7.65 -17.58 -1.07
CA GLU A 23 -8.18 -18.80 -1.71
C GLU A 23 -7.14 -19.50 -2.60
N TYR A 24 -6.00 -18.85 -2.87
CA TYR A 24 -4.90 -19.43 -3.65
C TYR A 24 -3.87 -20.10 -2.74
N SER A 25 -3.92 -21.45 -2.67
CA SER A 25 -3.15 -22.31 -1.75
C SER A 25 -1.62 -22.23 -1.82
N HIS A 26 -1.04 -21.53 -2.80
CA HIS A 26 0.41 -21.44 -3.03
C HIS A 26 1.02 -20.09 -2.59
N LEU A 27 0.20 -19.16 -2.11
CA LEU A 27 0.62 -17.85 -1.63
C LEU A 27 0.66 -17.83 -0.10
N ASP A 28 1.79 -17.39 0.45
CA ASP A 28 1.94 -17.04 1.86
C ASP A 28 1.66 -15.55 1.98
N VAL A 29 0.39 -15.20 2.23
CA VAL A 29 -0.09 -13.82 2.23
C VAL A 29 -0.15 -13.26 3.64
N GLN A 30 0.65 -12.23 3.89
CA GLN A 30 0.57 -11.41 5.10
C GLN A 30 -0.23 -10.13 4.81
N TYR A 31 -1.19 -9.83 5.67
CA TYR A 31 -1.98 -8.60 5.62
C TYR A 31 -1.43 -7.64 6.68
N ILE A 32 -0.93 -6.49 6.25
CA ILE A 32 -0.27 -5.48 7.08
C ILE A 32 -1.12 -4.21 7.06
N SER A 33 -2.01 -4.08 8.04
CA SER A 33 -2.85 -2.89 8.22
C SER A 33 -2.12 -1.71 8.88
N SER A 34 -0.99 -1.99 9.55
CA SER A 34 -0.14 -1.01 10.23
C SER A 34 1.29 -1.11 9.68
N PRO A 35 1.61 -0.48 8.53
CA PRO A 35 2.93 -0.59 7.90
C PRO A 35 4.10 -0.19 8.79
N SER A 36 3.90 0.73 9.74
CA SER A 36 4.92 1.17 10.71
C SER A 36 5.35 0.08 11.70
N GLU A 37 4.50 -0.91 11.96
CA GLU A 37 4.76 -2.03 12.88
C GLU A 37 5.26 -3.28 12.15
N TRP A 38 5.45 -3.20 10.83
CA TRP A 38 5.90 -4.32 10.04
C TRP A 38 7.35 -4.69 10.36
N ASN A 39 7.59 -5.98 10.58
CA ASN A 39 8.86 -6.54 11.04
C ASN A 39 9.90 -6.79 9.93
N GLU A 40 9.76 -6.12 8.79
CA GLU A 40 10.77 -6.11 7.71
C GLU A 40 11.14 -7.52 7.19
N LYS A 41 10.20 -8.46 7.21
CA LYS A 41 10.40 -9.80 6.64
C LYS A 41 10.65 -9.71 5.12
N ALA A 42 11.52 -10.55 4.59
CA ALA A 42 11.74 -10.63 3.15
C ALA A 42 10.46 -11.10 2.40
N LEU A 43 10.12 -10.40 1.32
CA LEU A 43 8.95 -10.63 0.47
C LEU A 43 9.34 -10.86 -0.99
N ASP A 44 8.59 -11.72 -1.67
CA ASP A 44 8.69 -11.85 -3.12
C ASP A 44 7.93 -10.69 -3.81
N ILE A 45 6.77 -10.33 -3.25
CA ILE A 45 5.90 -9.25 -3.73
C ILE A 45 5.40 -8.42 -2.54
N ALA A 46 5.51 -7.10 -2.64
CA ALA A 46 4.80 -6.16 -1.80
C ALA A 46 3.70 -5.45 -2.61
N VAL A 47 2.46 -5.55 -2.14
CA VAL A 47 1.30 -4.86 -2.71
C VAL A 47 1.00 -3.64 -1.84
N ILE A 48 1.04 -2.47 -2.43
CA ILE A 48 0.81 -1.18 -1.77
C ILE A 48 -0.60 -0.71 -2.09
N SER A 49 -1.44 -0.59 -1.07
CA SER A 49 -2.77 0.01 -1.18
C SER A 49 -2.84 1.30 -0.39
N GLY A 50 -3.65 2.25 -0.86
CA GLY A 50 -3.73 3.59 -0.27
C GLY A 50 -2.71 4.57 -0.83
N PHE A 51 -2.92 5.87 -0.56
CA PHE A 51 -2.00 6.92 -1.00
C PHE A 51 -0.86 7.10 0.00
N LEU A 52 0.28 7.60 -0.49
CA LEU A 52 1.47 7.89 0.30
C LEU A 52 1.57 9.39 0.60
N THR A 53 2.13 9.70 1.76
CA THR A 53 2.54 11.03 2.20
C THR A 53 4.06 11.08 2.38
N PRO A 54 4.68 12.26 2.53
CA PRO A 54 6.11 12.34 2.82
C PRO A 54 6.53 11.60 4.11
N GLU A 55 5.63 11.46 5.08
CA GLU A 55 5.90 10.75 6.35
C GLU A 55 6.08 9.24 6.14
N ASP A 56 5.53 8.69 5.06
CA ASP A 56 5.59 7.27 4.72
C ASP A 56 6.94 6.86 4.08
N GLN A 57 7.82 7.82 3.77
CA GLN A 57 9.06 7.58 3.03
C GLN A 57 9.91 6.48 3.68
N HIS A 58 10.14 6.56 4.99
CA HIS A 58 10.99 5.61 5.69
C HIS A 58 10.41 4.18 5.65
N ILE A 59 9.08 4.05 5.72
CA ILE A 59 8.41 2.75 5.62
C ILE A 59 8.56 2.21 4.20
N MET A 60 8.40 3.05 3.18
CA MET A 60 8.56 2.66 1.78
C MET A 60 9.99 2.23 1.44
N GLU A 61 11.01 2.87 2.03
CA GLU A 61 12.40 2.45 1.91
C GLU A 61 12.61 1.03 2.47
N LYS A 62 12.03 0.73 3.64
CA LYS A 62 12.06 -0.62 4.23
C LYS A 62 11.39 -1.65 3.33
N ILE A 63 10.21 -1.34 2.80
CA ILE A 63 9.47 -2.24 1.91
C ILE A 63 10.28 -2.50 0.63
N THR A 64 10.80 -1.45 0.00
CA THR A 64 11.59 -1.53 -1.24
C THR A 64 12.88 -2.33 -1.04
N LYS A 65 13.50 -2.23 0.13
CA LYS A 65 14.70 -3.01 0.48
C LYS A 65 14.41 -4.51 0.66
N ASN A 66 13.24 -4.85 1.19
CA ASN A 66 12.91 -6.22 1.61
C ASN A 66 12.00 -6.96 0.62
N ALA A 67 11.41 -6.28 -0.36
CA ALA A 67 10.58 -6.88 -1.39
C ALA A 67 11.31 -6.98 -2.74
N THR A 68 11.18 -8.12 -3.43
CA THR A 68 11.75 -8.28 -4.77
C THR A 68 10.96 -7.51 -5.83
N ASN A 69 9.62 -7.50 -5.70
CA ASN A 69 8.72 -6.77 -6.60
C ASN A 69 7.75 -5.91 -5.80
N LEU A 70 7.38 -4.77 -6.37
CA LEU A 70 6.42 -3.83 -5.79
C LEU A 70 5.23 -3.63 -6.74
N ILE A 71 4.01 -3.65 -6.21
CA ILE A 71 2.77 -3.45 -6.98
C ILE A 71 1.93 -2.38 -6.30
N SER A 72 1.63 -1.30 -7.01
CA SER A 72 0.65 -0.30 -6.57
C SER A 72 -0.77 -0.79 -6.91
N TYR A 73 -1.63 -0.94 -5.91
CA TYR A 73 -2.98 -1.48 -6.09
C TYR A 73 -4.07 -0.51 -5.63
N GLY A 74 -4.91 -0.13 -6.59
CA GLY A 74 -6.03 0.80 -6.42
C GLY A 74 -5.67 2.25 -6.79
N SER A 75 -6.70 3.05 -7.09
CA SER A 75 -6.51 4.42 -7.59
C SER A 75 -5.76 5.32 -6.62
N CYS A 76 -5.92 5.13 -5.31
CA CYS A 76 -5.19 5.91 -4.30
C CYS A 76 -3.67 5.70 -4.39
N ALA A 77 -3.22 4.44 -4.54
CA ALA A 77 -1.80 4.12 -4.64
C ALA A 77 -1.18 4.54 -5.98
N VAL A 78 -1.95 4.46 -7.06
CA VAL A 78 -1.44 4.74 -8.42
C VAL A 78 -1.49 6.24 -8.75
N THR A 79 -2.52 6.95 -8.30
CA THR A 79 -2.82 8.33 -8.75
C THR A 79 -3.12 9.32 -7.63
N GLY A 80 -3.07 8.89 -6.36
CA GLY A 80 -3.58 9.66 -5.21
C GLY A 80 -5.10 9.55 -5.02
N GLY A 81 -5.84 9.11 -6.05
CA GLY A 81 -7.29 8.91 -5.97
C GLY A 81 -8.05 10.19 -5.62
N ILE A 82 -9.18 10.06 -4.91
CA ILE A 82 -9.97 11.22 -4.48
C ILE A 82 -9.18 12.13 -3.53
N PHE A 83 -8.24 11.59 -2.76
CA PHE A 83 -7.41 12.36 -1.84
C PHE A 83 -6.40 13.27 -2.56
N GLY A 84 -6.05 12.95 -3.81
CA GLY A 84 -5.28 13.85 -4.68
C GLY A 84 -5.97 15.20 -4.91
N LEU A 85 -7.29 15.29 -4.76
CA LEU A 85 -8.01 16.55 -4.86
C LEU A 85 -7.60 17.56 -3.77
N ALA A 86 -7.13 17.09 -2.60
CA ALA A 86 -6.62 17.97 -1.55
C ALA A 86 -5.36 18.74 -1.98
N TYR A 87 -4.67 18.27 -3.00
CA TYR A 87 -3.48 18.91 -3.58
C TYR A 87 -3.82 19.83 -4.77
N GLN A 88 -5.11 19.96 -5.14
CA GLN A 88 -5.51 20.98 -6.08
C GLN A 88 -5.40 22.35 -5.40
N LYS A 89 -4.66 23.28 -6.02
CA LYS A 89 -4.61 24.69 -5.64
C LYS A 89 -5.96 25.43 -5.85
N GLY A 90 -7.09 24.72 -5.76
CA GLY A 90 -8.44 25.26 -5.95
C GLY A 90 -8.97 26.05 -4.75
N LYS A 91 -8.13 26.35 -3.76
CA LYS A 91 -8.48 27.25 -2.65
C LYS A 91 -7.33 28.21 -2.32
N GLU A 92 -7.05 29.12 -3.24
CA GLU A 92 -6.70 30.50 -2.92
C GLU A 92 -7.48 31.42 -3.89
N PHE A 93 -8.18 32.42 -3.34
CA PHE A 93 -8.99 33.48 -3.99
C PHE A 93 -10.41 33.16 -4.47
N LEU A 94 -11.36 33.14 -3.53
CA LEU A 94 -12.61 33.93 -3.63
C LEU A 94 -12.91 34.57 -2.27
#